data_AF-A0A946GEE6-F1
#
_entry.id   AF-A0A946GEE6-F1
#
_cell.length_a   1.000
_cell.length_b   1.000
_cell.length_c   1.000
_cell.angle_alpha   90.00
_cell.angle_beta   90.00
_cell.angle_gamma   90.00
#
_symmetry.space_group_name_H-M   'P 1'
#
loop_
_entity.id
_entity.type
_entity.pdbx_description
1 polymer ?
#
loop_
_entity_poly.entity_id
_entity_poly.type
_entity_poly.pdbx_seq_one_letter_code
_entity_poly.pdbx_strand_id
1 'polypeptide(L)' 'MGTFSIWHWLIVVFMFAPFAIGNYFIADRMERSKVLWVILTLIPFVNFIFMYYVMFAVVIYILGKLNQLTEQPEASLP' A
#
# COMPACT_ATOMS: atom_id res chain seq x y z
N MET A 1 12.02 7.63 12.48
CA MET A 1 11.89 6.68 11.35
C MET A 1 11.92 5.26 11.90
N GLY A 2 10.78 4.76 12.39
CA GLY A 2 10.71 3.46 13.05
C GLY A 2 10.47 2.33 12.06
N THR A 3 11.46 1.45 11.90
CA THR A 3 11.34 0.03 11.51
C THR A 3 10.19 -0.34 10.56
N PHE A 4 10.18 0.20 9.35
CA PHE A 4 9.41 -0.39 8.24
C PHE A 4 10.14 -1.67 7.79
N SER A 5 10.05 -2.70 8.64
CA SER A 5 10.82 -3.93 8.49
C SER A 5 10.31 -4.73 7.30
N ILE A 6 11.23 -5.29 6.51
CA ILE A 6 10.95 -6.09 5.31
C ILE A 6 9.95 -7.24 5.56
N TRP A 7 9.85 -7.69 6.81
CA TRP A 7 8.86 -8.67 7.27
C TRP A 7 7.41 -8.28 6.96
N HIS A 8 7.05 -6.99 7.02
CA HIS A 8 5.70 -6.54 6.71
C HIS A 8 5.35 -6.74 5.23
N TRP A 9 6.30 -6.43 4.33
CA TRP A 9 6.13 -6.64 2.90
C TRP A 9 6.06 -8.11 2.54
N LEU A 10 6.81 -8.96 3.24
CA LEU A 10 6.74 -10.41 3.06
C LEU A 10 5.38 -10.98 3.46
N ILE A 11 4.78 -10.51 4.56
CA ILE A 11 3.42 -10.94 4.97
C ILE A 11 2.41 -10.58 3.90
N VAL A 12 2.48 -9.36 3.37
CA VAL A 12 1.59 -8.90 2.29
C VAL A 12 1.74 -9.80 1.07
N VAL A 13 2.96 -10.02 0.56
CA VAL A 13 3.19 -10.90 -0.59
C VAL A 13 2.69 -12.32 -0.33
N PHE A 14 2.94 -12.87 0.86
CA PHE A 14 2.50 -14.22 1.23
C PHE A 14 0.97 -14.33 1.32
N MET A 15 0.29 -13.27 1.75
CA MET A 15 -1.17 -13.21 1.82
C MET A 15 -1.80 -13.09 0.43
N PHE A 16 -1.15 -12.38 -0.50
CA PHE A 16 -1.66 -12.15 -1.86
C PHE A 16 -1.34 -13.29 -2.85
N ALA A 17 -0.26 -14.03 -2.64
CA ALA A 17 0.13 -15.14 -3.53
C ALA A 17 -0.97 -16.22 -3.70
N PRO A 18 -1.68 -16.68 -2.65
CA PRO A 18 -2.80 -17.61 -2.77
C PRO A 18 -3.95 -17.07 -3.62
N PHE A 19 -4.19 -15.75 -3.64
CA PHE A 19 -5.24 -15.16 -4.47
C PHE A 19 -4.87 -15.19 -5.95
N ALA A 20 -3.62 -14.92 -6.30
CA ALA A 20 -3.15 -15.03 -7.69
C ALA A 20 -3.19 -16.50 -8.17
N ILE A 21 -2.74 -17.44 -7.32
CA ILE A 21 -2.78 -18.87 -7.60
C ILE A 21 -4.23 -19.36 -7.71
N GLY A 22 -5.10 -18.98 -6.78
CA GLY A 22 -6.51 -19.34 -6.80
C GLY A 22 -7.22 -18.85 -8.06
N ASN A 23 -6.94 -17.62 -8.49
CA ASN A 23 -7.51 -17.08 -9.73
C ASN A 23 -7.01 -17.81 -10.99
N TYR A 24 -5.76 -18.29 -10.99
CA TYR A 24 -5.26 -19.13 -12.08
C TYR A 24 -6.07 -20.42 -12.23
N PHE A 25 -6.40 -21.08 -11.12
CA PHE A 25 -7.23 -22.30 -11.13
C PHE A 25 -8.71 -22.02 -11.41
N ILE A 26 -9.25 -20.91 -10.91
CA ILE A 26 -10.63 -20.49 -11.20
C ILE A 26 -10.80 -20.20 -12.71
N ALA A 27 -9.82 -19.53 -13.32
CA ALA A 27 -9.83 -19.23 -14.74
C ALA A 27 -9.87 -20.50 -15.62
N ASP A 28 -9.15 -21.55 -15.20
CA ASP A 28 -9.17 -22.86 -15.85
C ASP A 28 -10.56 -23.50 -15.82
N ARG A 29 -11.24 -23.42 -14.66
CA ARG A 29 -12.59 -23.97 -14.49
C ARG A 29 -13.68 -23.22 -15.24
N MET A 30 -13.42 -21.97 -15.63
CA MET A 30 -14.37 -21.13 -16.37
C MET A 30 -14.06 -21.05 -17.87
N GLU A 31 -13.13 -21.86 -18.36
CA GLU A 31 -12.67 -21.85 -19.76
C GLU A 31 -12.20 -20.45 -20.20
N ARG A 32 -11.56 -19.70 -19.29
CA ARG A 32 -11.01 -18.36 -19.55
C ARG A 32 -9.49 -18.39 -19.64
N SER A 33 -8.93 -17.32 -20.20
CA SER A 33 -7.47 -17.15 -20.26
C SER A 33 -6.87 -17.01 -18.86
N LYS A 34 -6.14 -18.03 -18.42
CA LYS A 34 -5.51 -18.08 -17.09
C LYS A 34 -4.56 -16.90 -16.84
N VAL A 35 -3.77 -16.58 -17.86
CA VAL A 35 -2.79 -15.48 -17.81
C VAL A 35 -3.50 -14.14 -17.60
N LEU A 36 -4.60 -13.89 -18.34
CA LEU A 36 -5.37 -12.66 -18.22
C LEU A 36 -5.96 -12.52 -16.81
N TRP A 37 -6.50 -13.60 -16.25
CA TRP A 37 -7.06 -13.61 -14.90
C TRP A 37 -6.01 -13.33 -13.82
N VAL A 38 -4.81 -13.90 -13.94
CA VAL A 38 -3.71 -13.58 -13.01
C VAL A 38 -3.30 -12.11 -13.15
N ILE A 39 -3.17 -11.58 -14.36
CA ILE A 39 -2.81 -10.16 -14.57
C ILE A 39 -3.88 -9.23 -13.97
N LEU A 40 -5.16 -9.53 -14.16
CA LEU A 40 -6.26 -8.75 -13.58
C LEU A 40 -6.20 -8.71 -12.06
N THR A 41 -5.72 -9.78 -11.41
CA THR A 41 -5.56 -9.80 -9.94
C THR A 41 -4.37 -8.99 -9.45
N LEU A 42 -3.37 -8.74 -10.30
CA LEU A 42 -2.25 -7.86 -9.97
C LEU A 42 -2.65 -6.38 -9.96
N ILE A 43 -3.66 -5.98 -10.74
CA ILE A 43 -4.14 -4.59 -10.79
C ILE A 43 -4.55 -4.05 -9.40
N PRO A 44 -5.47 -4.69 -8.65
CA PRO A 44 -5.82 -4.21 -7.32
C PRO A 44 -4.64 -4.27 -6.34
N PHE A 45 -3.70 -5.21 -6.51
CA PHE A 45 -2.50 -5.29 -5.68
C PHE A 45 -1.58 -4.08 -5.85
N VAL A 46 -1.27 -3.72 -7.10
CA VAL A 46 -0.48 -2.51 -7.40
C VAL A 46 -1.19 -1.25 -6.91
N ASN A 47 -2.51 -1.17 -7.10
CA ASN A 47 -3.30 -0.04 -6.62
C ASN A 47 -3.25 0.10 -5.09
N PHE A 48 -3.30 -1.03 -4.36
CA PHE A 48 -3.22 -1.04 -2.90
C PHE A 48 -1.88 -0.51 -2.38
N ILE A 49 -0.78 -0.91 -3.02
CA ILE A 49 0.57 -0.40 -2.69
C ILE A 49 0.64 1.12 -2.91
N PHE A 50 0.15 1.59 -4.06
CA PHE A 50 0.12 3.02 -4.38
C PHE A 50 -0.73 3.81 -3.37
N MET A 51 -1.91 3.31 -3.03
CA MET A 51 -2.78 3.92 -2.02
C MET A 51 -2.08 4.04 -0.66
N TYR A 52 -1.41 2.98 -0.20
CA TYR A 52 -0.63 3.02 1.04
C TYR A 52 0.46 4.08 1.01
N TYR A 53 1.20 4.16 -0.09
CA TYR A 53 2.22 5.20 -0.28
C TYR A 53 1.62 6.61 -0.17
N VAL A 54 0.52 6.88 -0.87
CA VAL A 54 -0.15 8.19 -0.85
C VAL A 54 -0.66 8.52 0.54
N MET A 55 -1.29 7.58 1.24
CA MET A 55 -1.78 7.76 2.61
C MET A 55 -0.66 8.19 3.57
N PHE A 56 0.49 7.50 3.53
CA PHE A 56 1.64 7.87 4.37
C PHE A 56 2.22 9.22 3.99
N ALA A 57 2.34 9.53 2.69
CA ALA A 57 2.82 10.82 2.23
C ALA A 57 1.93 11.97 2.75
N VAL A 58 0.61 11.79 2.71
CA VAL A 58 -0.36 12.74 3.24
C VAL A 58 -0.20 12.91 4.76
N VAL A 59 -0.10 11.82 5.52
CA VAL A 59 0.09 11.88 6.98
C VAL A 59 1.37 12.63 7.34
N ILE A 60 2.50 12.32 6.69
CA ILE A 60 3.78 12.98 6.94
C ILE A 60 3.69 14.47 6.58
N TYR A 61 3.05 14.81 5.47
CA TYR A 61 2.84 16.19 5.05
C TYR A 61 2.03 16.98 6.09
N ILE A 62 0.93 16.40 6.59
CA ILE A 62 0.09 17.02 7.62
C ILE A 62 0.88 17.20 8.91
N LEU A 63 1.59 16.18 9.39
CA LEU A 63 2.43 16.27 10.58
C LEU A 63 3.50 17.35 10.44
N GLY A 64 4.12 17.46 9.26
CA GLY A 64 5.07 18.53 8.95
C GLY A 64 4.44 19.92 9.06
N LYS A 65 3.21 20.10 8.56
CA LYS A 65 2.48 21.37 8.68
C LYS A 65 2.08 21.69 10.12
N LEU A 66 1.66 20.70 10.89
CA LEU A 66 1.30 20.89 12.30
C LEU A 66 2.52 21.29 13.14
N ASN A 67 3.67 20.67 12.93
CA ASN A 67 4.91 21.03 13.63
C ASN A 67 5.32 22.48 13.33
N GLN A 68 5.25 22.91 12.07
CA GLN A 68 5.54 24.30 11.69
C GLN A 68 4.61 25.31 12.39
N LEU A 69 3.33 24.98 12.55
CA LEU A 69 2.37 25.83 13.25
C LEU A 69 2.55 25.82 14.78
N THR A 70 3.17 24.76 15.32
CA THR A 70 3.42 24.62 16.77
C THR A 70 4.70 25.33 17.20
N GLU A 71 5.67 25.51 16.31
CA GLU A 71 6.93 26.20 16.58
C GLU A 71 6.83 27.74 16.44
N GLN A 72 5.85 28.26 15.68
CA GLN A 72 5.62 29.70 15.50
C GLN A 72 5.06 30.50 16.70
N PRO A 73 4.25 29.95 17.63
CA PRO A 73 3.71 30.70 18.76
C PRO A 73 4.80 31.18 19.74
N GLU A 74 5.84 30.38 19.97
CA GLU A 74 6.87 30.68 20.98
C GLU A 74 7.82 31.82 20.56
N ALA A 75 8.02 32.04 19.26
CA ALA A 75 8.89 33.10 18.75
C ALA A 75 8.25 34.51 18.73
N SER A 76 6.98 34.61 19.14
CA SER A 76 6.18 35.86 19.09
C SER A 76 5.81 36.44 20.46
N LEU A 77 6.23 35.82 21.56
CA LEU A 77 6.09 36.38 22.90
C LEU A 77 7.31 37.27 23.19
N PRO A 78 7.12 38.59 23.42
CA PRO A 78 8.20 39.50 23.81
C PRO A 78 8.74 39.22 25.22
#